data_AF-A0A2U2BSQ1-F1
#
_entry.id   AF-A0A2U2BSQ1-F1
#
_cell.length_a   1.000
_cell.length_b   1.000
_cell.length_c   1.000
_cell.angle_alpha   90.00
_cell.angle_beta   90.00
_cell.angle_gamma   90.00
#
_symmetry.space_group_name_H-M   'P 1'
#
loop_
_entity.id
_entity.type
_entity.pdbx_description
1 polymer ?
#
loop_
_entity_poly.entity_id
_entity_poly.type
_entity_poly.pdbx_seq_one_letter_code
_entity_poly.pdbx_strand_id
1 'polypeptide(L)'
;MTDALYEAEIDLAPVRSRTIAIVGYGNHGRAHALNLRDQGAEQILIGLREGSASKAKAEADGFETVSIADAARRADAIALLAADEAHGEIWREHVAEHRKPGQALIVCHGFSIEYGLIEPPADCDVLLCAAKGPGGAVRTSFEKGGGLIGFWAVAQDASGEAEALAKAYLAGIGCGRAGIFPTSFGEEALSDILGEQAVLVGGMCALARTGYEALVEAGISPRMAYIDTVHELKYIADLIHERGIAGMYAAISDTAEFGSHEVEGPIAEAVRPVFDRIVDDVTAGDFAARWVADYEAGRAWLKQARARAAAHSLEDVGRELRGLLGGRGED
;
A
#
# COMPACT_ATOMS: atom_id res chain seq x y z
N MET A 1 15.36 8.72 18.21
CA MET A 1 15.23 8.02 16.93
C MET A 1 15.77 6.62 17.16
N THR A 2 14.95 5.61 16.91
CA THR A 2 15.40 4.21 16.93
C THR A 2 16.18 3.97 15.64
N ASP A 3 17.30 3.27 15.72
CA ASP A 3 18.10 2.95 14.53
C ASP A 3 17.31 2.02 13.59
N ALA A 4 17.48 2.21 12.28
CA ALA A 4 16.86 1.37 11.26
C ALA A 4 17.43 -0.05 11.35
N LEU A 5 16.58 -1.06 11.21
CA LEU A 5 17.01 -2.47 11.10
C LEU A 5 17.22 -2.84 9.64
N TYR A 6 18.36 -3.45 9.33
CA TYR A 6 18.70 -3.92 7.99
C TYR A 6 18.72 -5.45 7.90
N GLU A 7 18.68 -5.97 6.67
CA GLU A 7 18.57 -7.41 6.38
C GLU A 7 19.67 -8.24 7.07
N ALA A 8 20.90 -7.72 7.18
CA ALA A 8 22.01 -8.41 7.83
C ALA A 8 21.84 -8.60 9.35
N GLU A 9 20.94 -7.85 9.98
CA GLU A 9 20.68 -7.85 11.43
C GLU A 9 19.48 -8.73 11.81
N ILE A 10 18.80 -9.32 10.82
CA ILE A 10 17.51 -10.00 11.01
C ILE A 10 17.64 -11.48 10.66
N ASP A 11 17.31 -12.35 11.62
CA ASP A 11 17.19 -13.78 11.38
C ASP A 11 15.90 -14.08 10.60
N LEU A 12 16.03 -14.77 9.46
CA LEU A 12 14.91 -15.21 8.63
C LEU A 12 14.34 -16.56 9.06
N ALA A 13 14.93 -17.24 10.06
CA ALA A 13 14.40 -18.50 10.58
C ALA A 13 12.90 -18.45 10.90
N PRO A 14 12.34 -17.37 11.50
CA PRO A 14 10.91 -17.31 11.82
C PRO A 14 9.96 -17.48 10.63
N VAL A 15 10.35 -17.02 9.44
CA VAL A 15 9.54 -17.18 8.21
C VAL A 15 9.88 -18.45 7.43
N ARG A 16 11.09 -18.98 7.59
CA ARG A 16 11.53 -20.21 6.92
C ARG A 16 11.01 -21.48 7.58
N SER A 17 10.81 -21.46 8.89
CA SER A 17 10.36 -22.62 9.66
C SER A 17 8.83 -22.77 9.73
N ARG A 18 8.08 -21.70 9.41
CA ARG A 18 6.62 -21.64 9.52
C ARG A 18 5.92 -21.91 8.19
N THR A 19 4.73 -22.49 8.27
CA THR A 19 3.77 -22.45 7.15
C THR A 19 3.10 -21.07 7.13
N ILE A 20 3.30 -20.31 6.06
CA ILE A 20 2.71 -18.97 5.89
C ILE A 20 1.56 -19.05 4.88
N ALA A 21 0.36 -18.70 5.31
CA ALA A 21 -0.76 -18.46 4.40
C ALA A 21 -0.77 -17.00 3.97
N ILE A 22 -0.76 -16.76 2.66
CA ILE A 22 -1.04 -15.47 2.06
C ILE A 22 -2.51 -15.47 1.60
N VAL A 23 -3.38 -14.73 2.30
CA VAL A 23 -4.81 -14.63 1.96
C VAL A 23 -5.00 -13.46 1.02
N GLY A 24 -5.38 -13.75 -0.23
CA GLY A 24 -5.42 -12.78 -1.32
C GLY A 24 -4.15 -12.79 -2.17
N TYR A 25 -4.30 -12.72 -3.50
CA TYR A 25 -3.18 -12.76 -4.44
C TYR A 25 -3.23 -11.60 -5.44
N GLY A 26 -3.50 -10.41 -4.90
CA GLY A 26 -3.40 -9.12 -5.61
C GLY A 26 -1.96 -8.62 -5.67
N ASN A 27 -1.77 -7.30 -5.74
CA ASN A 27 -0.44 -6.69 -5.86
C ASN A 27 0.48 -7.03 -4.65
N HIS A 28 0.01 -6.79 -3.42
CA HIS A 28 0.78 -7.15 -2.22
C HIS A 28 0.87 -8.66 -2.04
N GLY A 29 -0.25 -9.38 -2.12
CA GLY A 29 -0.29 -10.84 -1.97
C GLY A 29 0.72 -11.59 -2.86
N ARG A 30 0.75 -11.25 -4.16
CA ARG A 30 1.71 -11.84 -5.10
C ARG A 30 3.15 -11.46 -4.77
N ALA A 31 3.41 -10.17 -4.49
CA ALA A 31 4.77 -9.70 -4.21
C ALA A 31 5.34 -10.35 -2.95
N HIS A 32 4.55 -10.43 -1.87
CA HIS A 32 4.96 -11.01 -0.61
C HIS A 32 5.24 -12.51 -0.77
N ALA A 33 4.33 -13.26 -1.41
CA ALA A 33 4.51 -14.68 -1.65
C ALA A 33 5.79 -14.98 -2.45
N LEU A 34 6.02 -14.27 -3.55
CA LEU A 34 7.20 -14.46 -4.39
C LEU A 34 8.49 -14.10 -3.65
N ASN A 35 8.52 -12.97 -2.95
CA ASN A 35 9.72 -12.53 -2.25
C ASN A 35 10.06 -13.46 -1.07
N LEU A 36 9.06 -13.88 -0.29
CA LEU A 36 9.26 -14.83 0.81
C LEU A 36 9.82 -16.16 0.31
N ARG A 37 9.28 -16.68 -0.80
CA ARG A 37 9.80 -17.90 -1.44
C ARG A 37 11.25 -17.72 -1.88
N ASP A 38 11.55 -16.60 -2.56
CA ASP A 38 12.91 -16.30 -3.04
C ASP A 38 13.89 -16.10 -1.86
N GLN A 39 13.39 -15.77 -0.66
CA GLN A 39 14.15 -15.72 0.60
C GLN A 39 14.20 -17.05 1.38
N GLY A 40 13.68 -18.13 0.80
CA GLY A 40 13.79 -19.49 1.36
C GLY A 40 12.64 -19.92 2.27
N ALA A 41 11.51 -19.22 2.28
CA ALA A 41 10.29 -19.74 2.88
C ALA A 41 9.69 -20.82 1.97
N GLU A 42 9.77 -22.09 2.39
CA GLU A 42 9.36 -23.23 1.56
C GLU A 42 7.86 -23.53 1.64
N GLN A 43 7.22 -23.21 2.78
CA GLN A 43 5.84 -23.57 3.07
C GLN A 43 4.90 -22.37 2.93
N ILE A 44 4.54 -22.01 1.70
CA ILE A 44 3.63 -20.90 1.40
C ILE A 44 2.33 -21.43 0.78
N LEU A 45 1.20 -21.06 1.37
CA LEU A 45 -0.15 -21.37 0.87
C LEU A 45 -0.82 -20.09 0.38
N ILE A 46 -1.50 -20.15 -0.77
CA ILE A 46 -2.28 -19.02 -1.26
C ILE A 46 -3.76 -19.28 -0.98
N GLY A 47 -4.30 -18.60 0.03
CA GLY A 47 -5.69 -18.67 0.43
C GLY A 47 -6.56 -17.76 -0.44
N LEU A 48 -7.49 -18.35 -1.20
CA LEU A 48 -8.37 -17.61 -2.11
C LEU A 48 -9.84 -17.97 -1.88
N ARG A 49 -10.72 -17.01 -2.15
CA ARG A 49 -12.16 -17.26 -2.26
C ARG A 49 -12.45 -18.14 -3.48
N GLU A 50 -13.57 -18.85 -3.44
CA GLU A 50 -14.05 -19.62 -4.58
C GLU A 50 -14.23 -18.72 -5.82
N GLY A 51 -13.83 -19.23 -6.98
CA GLY A 51 -13.90 -18.50 -8.25
C GLY A 51 -12.98 -17.28 -8.35
N SER A 52 -11.96 -17.14 -7.48
CA SER A 52 -11.01 -16.03 -7.58
C SER A 52 -10.28 -16.03 -8.93
N ALA A 53 -10.30 -14.89 -9.62
CA ALA A 53 -9.58 -14.69 -10.88
C ALA A 53 -8.04 -14.81 -10.73
N SER A 54 -7.52 -14.61 -9.51
CA SER A 54 -6.08 -14.71 -9.23
C SER A 54 -5.57 -16.15 -9.10
N LYS A 55 -6.45 -17.15 -9.06
CA LYS A 55 -6.08 -18.56 -8.86
C LYS A 55 -5.10 -19.05 -9.93
N ALA A 56 -5.45 -18.87 -11.20
CA ALA A 56 -4.61 -19.28 -12.32
C ALA A 56 -3.22 -18.61 -12.28
N LYS A 57 -3.17 -17.34 -11.84
CA LYS A 57 -1.90 -16.61 -11.70
C LYS A 57 -1.02 -17.18 -10.58
N ALA A 58 -1.61 -17.49 -9.41
CA ALA A 58 -0.89 -18.11 -8.30
C ALA A 58 -0.35 -19.50 -8.65
N GLU A 59 -1.15 -20.32 -9.33
CA GLU A 59 -0.73 -21.65 -9.80
C GLU A 59 0.37 -21.56 -10.86
N ALA A 60 0.27 -20.60 -11.79
CA ALA A 60 1.30 -20.35 -12.80
C ALA A 60 2.62 -19.83 -12.17
N ASP A 61 2.54 -19.06 -11.09
CA ASP A 61 3.70 -18.66 -10.29
C ASP A 61 4.26 -19.82 -9.43
N GLY A 62 3.63 -21.00 -9.43
CA GLY A 62 4.11 -22.21 -8.77
C GLY A 62 3.66 -22.39 -7.32
N PHE A 63 2.61 -21.69 -6.88
CA PHE A 63 2.09 -21.83 -5.52
C PHE A 63 0.90 -22.80 -5.43
N GLU A 64 0.79 -23.49 -4.28
CA GLU A 64 -0.42 -24.21 -3.91
C GLU A 64 -1.54 -23.21 -3.59
N THR A 65 -2.70 -23.39 -4.23
CA THR A 65 -3.90 -22.60 -3.92
C THR A 65 -4.89 -23.43 -3.12
N VAL A 66 -5.42 -22.82 -2.06
CA VAL A 66 -6.35 -23.47 -1.12
C VAL A 66 -7.51 -22.52 -0.78
N SER A 67 -8.57 -23.07 -0.20
CA SER A 67 -9.62 -22.22 0.39
C SER A 67 -9.07 -21.43 1.58
N ILE A 68 -9.63 -20.25 1.87
CA ILE A 68 -9.20 -19.44 3.02
C ILE A 68 -9.34 -20.21 4.34
N ALA A 69 -10.42 -20.99 4.50
CA ALA A 69 -10.60 -21.83 5.68
C ALA A 69 -9.54 -22.94 5.79
N ASP A 70 -9.12 -23.53 4.67
CA ASP A 70 -8.05 -24.53 4.68
C ASP A 70 -6.69 -23.90 4.99
N ALA A 71 -6.39 -22.74 4.43
CA ALA A 71 -5.22 -21.94 4.80
C ALA A 71 -5.20 -21.64 6.30
N ALA A 72 -6.33 -21.22 6.88
CA ALA A 72 -6.44 -20.94 8.30
C ALA A 72 -6.18 -22.17 9.18
N ARG A 73 -6.64 -23.36 8.76
CA ARG A 73 -6.37 -24.63 9.48
C ARG A 73 -4.92 -25.08 9.39
N ARG A 74 -4.21 -24.76 8.31
CA ARG A 74 -2.90 -25.33 8.00
C ARG A 74 -1.74 -24.42 8.37
N ALA A 75 -1.89 -23.11 8.26
CA ALA A 75 -0.80 -22.17 8.46
C ALA A 75 -0.46 -21.93 9.93
N ASP A 76 0.79 -21.57 10.20
CA ASP A 76 1.25 -21.10 11.51
C ASP A 76 1.17 -19.57 11.58
N ALA A 77 1.21 -18.89 10.42
CA ALA A 77 0.95 -17.46 10.28
C ALA A 77 0.06 -17.18 9.06
N ILE A 78 -0.92 -16.29 9.21
CA ILE A 78 -1.77 -15.78 8.13
C ILE A 78 -1.39 -14.34 7.85
N ALA A 79 -0.89 -14.05 6.66
CA ALA A 79 -0.83 -12.70 6.13
C ALA A 79 -2.13 -12.39 5.37
N LEU A 80 -2.96 -11.52 5.95
CA LEU A 80 -4.21 -11.08 5.35
C LEU A 80 -3.94 -9.91 4.41
N LEU A 81 -3.80 -10.21 3.12
CA LEU A 81 -3.44 -9.29 2.03
C LEU A 81 -4.57 -9.20 0.99
N ALA A 82 -5.81 -9.36 1.47
CA ALA A 82 -7.01 -9.02 0.72
C ALA A 82 -7.23 -7.50 0.78
N ALA A 83 -8.38 -7.03 0.30
CA ALA A 83 -8.72 -5.62 0.45
C ALA A 83 -9.20 -5.36 1.89
N ASP A 84 -8.75 -4.27 2.51
CA ASP A 84 -8.96 -4.00 3.95
C ASP A 84 -10.43 -4.00 4.37
N GLU A 85 -11.31 -3.47 3.51
CA GLU A 85 -12.75 -3.45 3.72
C GLU A 85 -13.38 -4.85 3.81
N ALA A 86 -12.72 -5.86 3.25
CA ALA A 86 -13.18 -7.25 3.27
C ALA A 86 -12.65 -8.05 4.46
N HIS A 87 -11.71 -7.49 5.25
CA HIS A 87 -11.02 -8.26 6.29
C HIS A 87 -11.96 -8.76 7.38
N GLY A 88 -12.95 -7.97 7.80
CA GLY A 88 -13.94 -8.38 8.79
C GLY A 88 -14.82 -9.55 8.32
N GLU A 89 -15.27 -9.52 7.06
CA GLU A 89 -16.01 -10.62 6.42
C GLU A 89 -15.16 -11.88 6.35
N ILE A 90 -13.94 -11.76 5.80
CA ILE A 90 -13.00 -12.88 5.66
C ILE A 90 -12.68 -13.51 7.03
N TRP A 91 -12.43 -12.67 8.03
CA TRP A 91 -12.13 -13.14 9.38
C TRP A 91 -13.29 -13.95 9.95
N ARG A 92 -14.49 -13.36 9.96
CA ARG A 92 -15.69 -13.97 10.53
C ARG A 92 -16.07 -15.27 9.84
N GLU A 93 -16.02 -15.30 8.50
CA GLU A 93 -16.60 -16.40 7.72
C GLU A 93 -15.60 -17.52 7.40
N HIS A 94 -14.30 -17.22 7.45
CA HIS A 94 -13.29 -18.17 6.98
C HIS A 94 -12.16 -18.42 7.96
N VAL A 95 -11.79 -17.46 8.80
CA VAL A 95 -10.60 -17.58 9.65
C VAL A 95 -10.94 -17.93 11.09
N ALA A 96 -11.84 -17.19 11.74
CA ALA A 96 -12.04 -17.22 13.20
C ALA A 96 -12.35 -18.62 13.77
N GLU A 97 -13.20 -19.41 13.10
CA GLU A 97 -13.58 -20.76 13.53
C GLU A 97 -12.60 -21.86 13.06
N HIS A 98 -11.71 -21.54 12.12
CA HIS A 98 -10.84 -22.50 11.45
C HIS A 98 -9.37 -22.39 11.82
N ARG A 99 -8.96 -21.25 12.38
CA ARG A 99 -7.59 -21.00 12.83
C ARG A 99 -7.12 -22.01 13.87
N LYS A 100 -5.82 -22.28 13.85
CA LYS A 100 -5.13 -23.01 14.92
C LYS A 100 -4.94 -22.10 16.15
N PRO A 101 -4.92 -22.66 17.37
CA PRO A 101 -4.42 -21.94 18.55
C PRO A 101 -2.97 -21.50 18.35
N GLY A 102 -2.59 -20.33 18.85
CA GLY A 102 -1.21 -19.82 18.71
C GLY A 102 -0.86 -19.26 17.33
N GLN A 103 -1.79 -19.26 16.37
CA GLN A 103 -1.52 -18.76 15.01
C GLN A 103 -1.26 -17.26 15.00
N ALA A 104 -0.29 -16.80 14.21
CA ALA A 104 -0.04 -15.36 14.01
C ALA A 104 -0.95 -14.78 12.92
N LEU A 105 -1.47 -13.58 13.13
CA LEU A 105 -2.14 -12.75 12.14
C LEU A 105 -1.22 -11.58 11.76
N ILE A 106 -0.89 -11.48 10.48
CA ILE A 106 -0.10 -10.42 9.88
C ILE A 106 -1.02 -9.59 8.98
N VAL A 107 -1.04 -8.28 9.20
CA VAL A 107 -1.66 -7.30 8.30
C VAL A 107 -0.59 -6.35 7.75
N CYS A 108 -0.78 -5.86 6.52
CA CYS A 108 0.14 -4.88 5.91
C CYS A 108 -0.30 -3.42 6.07
N HIS A 109 -1.45 -3.21 6.71
CA HIS A 109 -2.03 -1.92 7.05
C HIS A 109 -2.78 -2.06 8.38
N GLY A 110 -2.68 -1.07 9.26
CA GLY A 110 -3.26 -1.08 10.60
C GLY A 110 -4.79 -1.00 10.62
N PHE A 111 -5.43 -0.62 9.51
CA PHE A 111 -6.86 -0.37 9.38
C PHE A 111 -7.76 -1.38 10.09
N SER A 112 -7.58 -2.68 9.82
CA SER A 112 -8.53 -3.68 10.31
C SER A 112 -8.46 -3.93 11.81
N ILE A 113 -7.31 -3.67 12.43
CA ILE A 113 -7.13 -3.81 13.88
C ILE A 113 -7.46 -2.49 14.57
N GLU A 114 -6.94 -1.37 14.06
CA GLU A 114 -7.15 -0.03 14.62
C GLU A 114 -8.64 0.34 14.69
N TYR A 115 -9.41 0.01 13.65
CA TYR A 115 -10.84 0.33 13.57
C TYR A 115 -11.76 -0.84 13.95
N GLY A 116 -11.22 -1.89 14.57
CA GLY A 116 -12.03 -2.97 15.17
C GLY A 116 -12.80 -3.84 14.17
N LEU A 117 -12.35 -3.97 12.92
CA LEU A 117 -12.95 -4.91 11.97
C LEU A 117 -12.66 -6.37 12.33
N ILE A 118 -11.51 -6.60 12.97
CA ILE A 118 -11.08 -7.90 13.45
C ILE A 118 -10.81 -7.78 14.95
N GLU A 119 -11.37 -8.72 15.71
CA GLU A 119 -11.05 -8.94 17.13
C GLU A 119 -10.28 -10.26 17.25
N PRO A 120 -8.94 -10.23 17.28
CA PRO A 120 -8.13 -11.44 17.44
C PRO A 120 -8.31 -12.02 18.86
N PRO A 121 -8.39 -13.35 19.00
CA PRO A 121 -8.42 -13.99 20.32
C PRO A 121 -7.07 -13.86 21.03
N ALA A 122 -7.08 -13.97 22.36
CA ALA A 122 -5.91 -13.73 23.22
C ALA A 122 -4.71 -14.68 23.00
N ASP A 123 -4.91 -15.78 22.27
CA ASP A 123 -3.89 -16.78 21.94
C ASP A 123 -3.28 -16.57 20.55
N CYS A 124 -3.45 -15.40 19.93
CA CYS A 124 -2.96 -15.05 18.60
C CYS A 124 -1.82 -14.01 18.68
N ASP A 125 -0.76 -14.14 17.89
CA ASP A 125 0.12 -12.99 17.68
C ASP A 125 -0.50 -12.05 16.65
N VAL A 126 -0.46 -10.74 16.86
CA VAL A 126 -1.08 -9.75 15.95
C VAL A 126 -0.02 -8.75 15.52
N LEU A 127 0.35 -8.83 14.25
CA LEU A 127 1.52 -8.19 13.67
C LEU A 127 1.12 -7.23 12.56
N LEU A 128 1.73 -6.05 12.57
CA LEU A 128 1.75 -5.14 11.44
C LEU A 128 3.08 -5.30 10.71
N CYS A 129 3.02 -5.52 9.40
CA CYS A 129 4.18 -5.63 8.51
C CYS A 129 3.91 -4.80 7.24
N ALA A 130 4.05 -3.48 7.35
CA ALA A 130 3.72 -2.54 6.30
C ALA A 130 4.95 -2.19 5.44
N ALA A 131 4.95 -2.60 4.17
CA ALA A 131 5.92 -2.14 3.18
C ALA A 131 5.39 -0.88 2.52
N LYS A 132 6.08 0.26 2.66
CA LYS A 132 5.59 1.56 2.20
C LYS A 132 5.75 1.74 0.70
N GLY A 133 4.67 1.48 -0.01
CA GLY A 133 4.49 1.74 -1.43
C GLY A 133 3.58 0.71 -2.08
N PRO A 134 3.24 0.88 -3.37
CA PRO A 134 2.33 0.00 -4.07
C PRO A 134 2.85 -1.45 -4.09
N GLY A 135 1.97 -2.43 -3.89
CA GLY A 135 2.38 -3.84 -3.85
C GLY A 135 3.18 -4.32 -5.07
N GLY A 136 2.93 -3.79 -6.26
CA GLY A 136 3.76 -4.09 -7.45
C GLY A 136 5.22 -3.63 -7.29
N ALA A 137 5.43 -2.47 -6.66
CA ALA A 137 6.76 -1.93 -6.38
C ALA A 137 7.53 -2.77 -5.35
N VAL A 138 6.85 -3.45 -4.42
CA VAL A 138 7.48 -4.42 -3.49
C VAL A 138 8.23 -5.49 -4.27
N ARG A 139 7.60 -6.08 -5.31
CA ARG A 139 8.25 -7.10 -6.14
C ARG A 139 9.32 -6.49 -7.04
N THR A 140 9.00 -5.41 -7.76
CA THR A 140 9.95 -4.81 -8.71
C THR A 140 11.21 -4.27 -8.04
N SER A 141 11.11 -3.69 -6.84
CA SER A 141 12.28 -3.25 -6.07
C SER A 141 13.11 -4.46 -5.62
N PHE A 142 12.47 -5.51 -5.13
CA PHE A 142 13.13 -6.75 -4.70
C PHE A 142 13.95 -7.40 -5.82
N GLU A 143 13.38 -7.52 -7.02
CA GLU A 143 14.05 -8.11 -8.19
C GLU A 143 15.26 -7.30 -8.66
N LYS A 144 15.28 -5.98 -8.38
CA LYS A 144 16.41 -5.09 -8.68
C LYS A 144 17.48 -5.11 -7.57
N GLY A 145 17.33 -5.96 -6.56
CA GLY A 145 18.22 -6.00 -5.39
C GLY A 145 17.96 -4.90 -4.37
N GLY A 146 16.89 -4.12 -4.54
CA GLY A 146 16.42 -3.13 -3.57
C GLY A 146 15.30 -3.67 -2.66
N GLY A 147 14.66 -2.76 -1.94
CA GLY A 147 13.48 -3.00 -1.11
C GLY A 147 12.62 -1.73 -1.00
N LEU A 148 11.49 -1.81 -0.31
CA LEU A 148 10.76 -0.63 0.16
C LEU A 148 11.01 -0.45 1.66
N ILE A 149 10.77 0.75 2.19
CA ILE A 149 10.87 0.98 3.63
C ILE A 149 9.78 0.16 4.34
N GLY A 150 10.16 -0.57 5.39
CA GLY A 150 9.25 -1.40 6.17
C GLY A 150 8.93 -0.77 7.52
N PHE A 151 7.68 -0.91 7.97
CA PHE A 151 7.25 -0.56 9.32
C PHE A 151 6.64 -1.77 10.01
N TRP A 152 7.03 -2.00 11.26
CA TRP A 152 6.49 -3.09 12.08
C TRP A 152 5.88 -2.60 13.38
N ALA A 153 4.84 -3.29 13.83
CA ALA A 153 4.28 -3.15 15.16
C ALA A 153 3.71 -4.49 15.64
N VAL A 154 3.58 -4.65 16.95
CA VAL A 154 2.95 -5.82 17.58
C VAL A 154 1.81 -5.31 18.45
N ALA A 155 0.58 -5.68 18.12
CA ALA A 155 -0.61 -5.36 18.94
C ALA A 155 -0.83 -6.41 20.03
N GLN A 156 -0.47 -7.66 19.75
CA GLN A 156 -0.56 -8.76 20.71
C GLN A 156 0.61 -9.74 20.48
N ASP A 157 1.29 -10.10 21.57
CA ASP A 157 2.37 -11.09 21.59
C ASP A 157 1.99 -12.23 22.55
N ALA A 158 1.31 -13.24 22.02
CA ALA A 158 0.89 -14.41 22.78
C ALA A 158 2.00 -15.45 22.87
N SER A 159 2.88 -15.52 21.87
CA SER A 159 3.95 -16.52 21.78
C SER A 159 5.26 -16.10 22.44
N GLY A 160 5.52 -14.79 22.56
CA GLY A 160 6.83 -14.23 22.91
C GLY A 160 7.79 -14.12 21.71
N GLU A 161 7.33 -14.45 20.50
CA GLU A 161 8.11 -14.43 19.25
C GLU A 161 7.53 -13.46 18.20
N ALA A 162 6.46 -12.73 18.53
CA ALA A 162 5.74 -11.85 17.60
C ALA A 162 6.66 -10.83 16.91
N GLU A 163 7.51 -10.16 17.68
CA GLU A 163 8.45 -9.15 17.17
C GLU A 163 9.47 -9.75 16.19
N ALA A 164 10.02 -10.92 16.54
CA ALA A 164 10.98 -11.62 15.68
C ALA A 164 10.33 -12.04 14.35
N LEU A 165 9.09 -12.53 14.40
CA LEU A 165 8.33 -12.88 13.20
C LEU A 165 8.02 -11.66 12.33
N ALA A 166 7.59 -10.53 12.91
CA ALA A 166 7.28 -9.32 12.15
C ALA A 166 8.52 -8.78 11.40
N LYS A 167 9.67 -8.72 12.08
CA LYS A 167 10.94 -8.29 11.50
C LYS A 167 11.41 -9.25 10.41
N ALA A 168 11.36 -10.56 10.67
CA ALA A 168 11.71 -11.59 9.69
C ALA A 168 10.80 -11.56 8.46
N TYR A 169 9.50 -11.27 8.63
CA TYR A 169 8.55 -11.14 7.53
C TYR A 169 8.88 -9.93 6.65
N LEU A 170 9.12 -8.76 7.23
CA LEU A 170 9.53 -7.56 6.49
C LEU A 170 10.87 -7.76 5.76
N ALA A 171 11.86 -8.38 6.41
CA ALA A 171 13.12 -8.73 5.77
C ALA A 171 12.91 -9.74 4.63
N GLY A 172 12.05 -10.74 4.84
CA GLY A 172 11.67 -11.75 3.86
C GLY A 172 10.98 -11.19 2.63
N ILE A 173 10.30 -10.05 2.72
CA ILE A 173 9.76 -9.34 1.55
C ILE A 173 10.73 -8.28 0.97
N GLY A 174 11.92 -8.15 1.56
CA GLY A 174 13.02 -7.28 1.09
C GLY A 174 13.14 -5.92 1.76
N CYS A 175 12.30 -5.59 2.76
CA CYS A 175 12.31 -4.25 3.35
C CYS A 175 13.62 -3.93 4.07
N GLY A 176 14.32 -4.94 4.60
CA GLY A 176 15.62 -4.79 5.25
C GLY A 176 16.73 -4.25 4.33
N ARG A 177 16.51 -4.17 3.01
CA ARG A 177 17.45 -3.55 2.06
C ARG A 177 17.32 -2.03 2.00
N ALA A 178 16.16 -1.49 2.38
CA ALA A 178 15.91 -0.06 2.48
C ALA A 178 15.96 0.43 3.94
N GLY A 179 15.46 -0.40 4.87
CA GLY A 179 15.41 -0.13 6.31
C GLY A 179 14.03 -0.47 6.88
N ILE A 180 14.03 -1.03 8.09
CA ILE A 180 12.83 -1.41 8.83
C ILE A 180 12.76 -0.61 10.14
N PHE A 181 11.60 -0.02 10.41
CA PHE A 181 11.39 0.88 11.55
C PHE A 181 10.20 0.43 12.41
N PRO A 182 10.24 0.63 13.75
CA PRO A 182 9.08 0.41 14.59
C PRO A 182 8.01 1.50 14.38
N THR A 183 6.74 1.15 14.58
CA THR A 183 5.60 2.07 14.62
C THR A 183 4.53 1.54 15.58
N SER A 184 3.31 2.08 15.52
CA SER A 184 2.10 1.52 16.13
C SER A 184 1.02 1.34 15.07
N PHE A 185 -0.03 0.56 15.38
CA PHE A 185 -1.17 0.37 14.47
C PHE A 185 -1.86 1.70 14.16
N GLY A 186 -2.13 2.54 15.17
CA GLY A 186 -2.75 3.85 14.97
C GLY A 186 -1.87 4.85 14.22
N GLU A 187 -0.57 4.89 14.50
CA GLU A 187 0.37 5.75 13.74
C GLU A 187 0.44 5.34 12.27
N GLU A 188 0.54 4.04 12.00
CA GLU A 188 0.58 3.54 10.63
C GLU A 188 -0.74 3.78 9.90
N ALA A 189 -1.88 3.46 10.52
CA ALA A 189 -3.19 3.65 9.92
C ALA A 189 -3.44 5.13 9.57
N LEU A 190 -3.20 6.03 10.53
CA LEU A 190 -3.39 7.47 10.32
C LEU A 190 -2.44 8.02 9.25
N SER A 191 -1.15 7.72 9.35
CA SER A 191 -0.15 8.28 8.42
C SER A 191 -0.32 7.77 7.00
N ASP A 192 -0.67 6.49 6.82
CA ASP A 192 -0.91 5.89 5.52
C ASP A 192 -2.15 6.50 4.85
N ILE A 193 -3.29 6.49 5.54
CA ILE A 193 -4.55 7.02 4.99
C ILE A 193 -4.46 8.52 4.72
N LEU A 194 -3.87 9.30 5.64
CA LEU A 194 -3.65 10.73 5.43
C LEU A 194 -2.73 10.97 4.21
N GLY A 195 -1.62 10.23 4.13
CA GLY A 195 -0.67 10.32 3.04
C GLY A 195 -1.32 10.06 1.69
N GLU A 196 -2.09 8.98 1.57
CA GLU A 196 -2.81 8.62 0.34
C GLU A 196 -3.88 9.64 -0.04
N GLN A 197 -4.73 10.03 0.92
CA GLN A 197 -5.82 10.97 0.64
C GLN A 197 -5.33 12.37 0.30
N ALA A 198 -4.39 12.91 1.08
CA ALA A 198 -4.04 14.32 1.02
C ALA A 198 -2.83 14.62 0.13
N VAL A 199 -1.93 13.65 -0.11
CA VAL A 199 -0.66 13.88 -0.83
C VAL A 199 -0.54 12.94 -2.04
N LEU A 200 -0.37 11.64 -1.80
CA LEU A 200 0.13 10.69 -2.77
C LEU A 200 -0.88 10.35 -3.87
N VAL A 201 -2.17 10.29 -3.53
CA VAL A 201 -3.22 9.91 -4.47
C VAL A 201 -4.19 11.06 -4.68
N GLY A 202 -4.96 11.42 -3.65
CA GLY A 202 -6.01 12.44 -3.80
C GLY A 202 -5.44 13.82 -4.10
N GLY A 203 -4.45 14.27 -3.32
CA GLY A 203 -3.78 15.56 -3.49
C GLY A 203 -3.12 15.71 -4.86
N MET A 204 -2.24 14.78 -5.23
CA MET A 204 -1.56 14.79 -6.53
C MET A 204 -2.55 14.78 -7.69
N CYS A 205 -3.59 13.92 -7.64
CA CYS A 205 -4.60 13.89 -8.69
C CYS A 205 -5.44 15.18 -8.77
N ALA A 206 -5.72 15.83 -7.64
CA ALA A 206 -6.46 17.09 -7.62
C ALA A 206 -5.63 18.23 -8.24
N LEU A 207 -4.39 18.40 -7.79
CA LEU A 207 -3.48 19.42 -8.32
C LEU A 207 -3.23 19.26 -9.82
N ALA A 208 -2.98 18.03 -10.28
CA ALA A 208 -2.77 17.74 -11.69
C ALA A 208 -3.99 18.09 -12.55
N ARG A 209 -5.20 17.71 -12.12
CA ARG A 209 -6.44 18.01 -12.85
C ARG A 209 -6.74 19.50 -12.87
N THR A 210 -6.66 20.17 -11.72
CA THR A 210 -6.92 21.61 -11.63
C THR A 210 -5.91 22.40 -12.46
N GLY A 211 -4.64 22.02 -12.45
CA GLY A 211 -3.63 22.62 -13.32
C GLY A 211 -3.93 22.40 -14.80
N TYR A 212 -4.31 21.17 -15.18
CA TYR A 212 -4.68 20.84 -16.56
C TYR A 212 -5.86 21.69 -17.05
N GLU A 213 -6.92 21.78 -16.25
CA GLU A 213 -8.13 22.56 -16.56
C GLU A 213 -7.77 24.05 -16.72
N ALA A 214 -7.04 24.62 -15.77
CA ALA A 214 -6.63 26.03 -15.82
C ALA A 214 -5.78 26.37 -17.06
N LEU A 215 -4.85 25.50 -17.45
CA LEU A 215 -4.05 25.69 -18.65
C LEU A 215 -4.90 25.63 -19.93
N VAL A 216 -5.82 24.65 -20.02
CA VAL A 216 -6.72 24.53 -21.17
C VAL A 216 -7.66 25.73 -21.28
N GLU A 217 -8.21 26.20 -20.16
CA GLU A 217 -9.05 27.41 -20.10
C GLU A 217 -8.29 28.67 -20.51
N ALA A 218 -6.99 28.76 -20.21
CA ALA A 218 -6.11 29.83 -20.65
C ALA A 218 -5.72 29.73 -22.15
N GLY A 219 -6.22 28.73 -22.88
CA GLY A 219 -5.97 28.54 -24.31
C GLY A 219 -4.72 27.72 -24.63
N ILE A 220 -4.08 27.10 -23.63
CA ILE A 220 -2.98 26.16 -23.87
C ILE A 220 -3.54 24.86 -24.44
N SER A 221 -2.82 24.27 -25.41
CA SER A 221 -3.26 23.02 -26.02
C SER A 221 -3.36 21.91 -24.95
N PRO A 222 -4.37 21.01 -25.02
CA PRO A 222 -4.52 19.91 -24.07
C PRO A 222 -3.28 19.04 -23.92
N ARG A 223 -2.53 18.82 -25.00
CA ARG A 223 -1.27 18.04 -24.98
C ARG A 223 -0.21 18.72 -24.11
N MET A 224 0.02 20.01 -24.30
CA MET A 224 0.98 20.77 -23.48
C MET A 224 0.52 20.83 -22.02
N ALA A 225 -0.76 21.09 -21.79
CA ALA A 225 -1.32 21.09 -20.43
C ALA A 225 -1.09 19.74 -19.71
N TYR A 226 -1.29 18.61 -20.39
CA TYR A 226 -1.02 17.29 -19.81
C TYR A 226 0.47 17.07 -19.52
N ILE A 227 1.36 17.53 -20.40
CA ILE A 227 2.81 17.40 -20.19
C ILE A 227 3.21 18.13 -18.91
N ASP A 228 2.81 19.39 -18.79
CA ASP A 228 3.22 20.28 -17.70
C ASP A 228 2.59 19.91 -16.35
N THR A 229 1.45 19.20 -16.34
CA THR A 229 0.67 18.93 -15.11
C THR A 229 0.62 17.46 -14.70
N VAL A 230 1.02 16.54 -15.58
CA VAL A 230 1.00 15.09 -15.31
C VAL A 230 2.32 14.43 -15.70
N HIS A 231 2.81 14.64 -16.93
CA HIS A 231 3.99 13.94 -17.41
C HIS A 231 5.25 14.33 -16.63
N GLU A 232 5.45 15.63 -16.41
CA GLU A 232 6.66 16.13 -15.76
C GLU A 232 6.70 15.94 -14.25
N LEU A 233 5.54 15.67 -13.61
CA LEU A 233 5.47 15.35 -12.17
C LEU A 233 6.43 14.22 -11.80
N LYS A 234 6.63 13.24 -12.68
CA LYS A 234 7.58 12.15 -12.47
C LYS A 234 9.00 12.67 -12.21
N TYR A 235 9.49 13.60 -13.01
CA TYR A 235 10.87 14.07 -12.92
C TYR A 235 11.11 14.87 -11.63
N ILE A 236 10.13 15.68 -11.23
CA ILE A 236 10.18 16.41 -9.96
C ILE A 236 10.13 15.43 -8.78
N ALA A 237 9.26 14.43 -8.83
CA ALA A 237 9.18 13.39 -7.81
C ALA A 237 10.50 12.59 -7.70
N ASP A 238 11.11 12.22 -8.83
CA ASP A 238 12.41 11.53 -8.86
C ASP A 238 13.51 12.42 -8.21
N LEU A 239 13.57 13.71 -8.53
CA LEU A 239 14.54 14.63 -7.93
C LEU A 239 14.35 14.79 -6.42
N ILE A 240 13.10 14.91 -5.95
CA ILE A 240 12.78 14.97 -4.52
C ILE A 240 13.18 13.67 -3.84
N HIS A 241 12.92 12.52 -4.47
CA HIS A 241 13.29 11.22 -3.93
C HIS A 241 14.80 11.06 -3.80
N GLU A 242 15.57 11.48 -4.81
CA GLU A 242 17.03 11.35 -4.82
C GLU A 242 17.75 12.38 -3.93
N ARG A 243 17.21 13.60 -3.80
CA ARG A 243 17.96 14.76 -3.28
C ARG A 243 17.21 15.61 -2.26
N GLY A 244 15.97 15.26 -1.93
CA GLY A 244 15.08 16.08 -1.11
C GLY A 244 14.62 17.35 -1.82
N ILE A 245 13.74 18.11 -1.16
CA ILE A 245 13.12 19.33 -1.72
C ILE A 245 14.18 20.38 -2.08
N ALA A 246 15.13 20.66 -1.19
CA ALA A 246 16.20 21.62 -1.46
C ALA A 246 17.10 21.18 -2.63
N GLY A 247 17.35 19.87 -2.77
CA GLY A 247 18.14 19.33 -3.88
C GLY A 247 17.38 19.34 -5.22
N MET A 248 16.05 19.24 -5.19
CA MET A 248 15.19 19.46 -6.36
C MET A 248 15.26 20.93 -6.79
N TYR A 249 15.14 21.89 -5.87
CA TYR A 249 15.27 23.32 -6.18
C TYR A 249 16.62 23.65 -6.83
N ALA A 250 17.71 23.11 -6.28
CA ALA A 250 19.04 23.26 -6.85
C ALA A 250 19.22 22.60 -8.24
N ALA A 251 18.29 21.76 -8.69
CA ALA A 251 18.35 21.03 -9.95
C ALA A 251 17.43 21.61 -11.05
N ILE A 252 16.62 22.63 -10.74
CA ILE A 252 15.75 23.32 -11.70
C ILE A 252 16.25 24.75 -11.97
N SER A 253 15.61 25.47 -12.89
CA SER A 253 15.99 26.86 -13.20
C SER A 253 15.56 27.84 -12.12
N ASP A 254 16.34 28.92 -11.91
CA ASP A 254 16.01 30.02 -11.00
C ASP A 254 14.59 30.59 -11.21
N THR A 255 14.10 30.65 -12.45
CA THR A 255 12.73 31.10 -12.75
C THR A 255 11.66 30.20 -12.12
N ALA A 256 11.88 28.88 -12.15
CA ALA A 256 10.95 27.90 -11.61
C ALA A 256 11.01 27.86 -10.07
N GLU A 257 12.21 27.95 -9.49
CA GLU A 257 12.39 28.07 -8.04
C GLU A 257 11.74 29.36 -7.50
N PHE A 258 12.04 30.51 -8.13
CA PHE A 258 11.45 31.80 -7.75
C PHE A 258 9.92 31.76 -7.79
N GLY A 259 9.33 31.29 -8.90
CA GLY A 259 7.88 31.18 -9.03
C GLY A 259 7.25 30.20 -8.04
N SER A 260 7.96 29.12 -7.69
CA SER A 260 7.48 28.15 -6.69
C SER A 260 7.36 28.79 -5.31
N HIS A 261 8.37 29.54 -4.87
CA HIS A 261 8.35 30.22 -3.57
C HIS A 261 7.27 31.30 -3.44
N GLU A 262 6.83 31.91 -4.56
CA GLU A 262 5.70 32.86 -4.53
C GLU A 262 4.35 32.18 -4.24
N VAL A 263 4.19 30.90 -4.60
CA VAL A 263 2.89 30.21 -4.56
C VAL A 263 2.79 29.11 -3.50
N GLU A 264 3.91 28.60 -2.98
CA GLU A 264 3.93 27.55 -1.94
C GLU A 264 3.10 27.91 -0.70
N GLY A 265 3.29 29.13 -0.17
CA GLY A 265 2.55 29.61 1.00
C GLY A 265 1.03 29.64 0.79
N PRO A 266 0.52 30.36 -0.23
CA PRO A 266 -0.90 30.37 -0.55
C PRO A 266 -1.50 28.97 -0.80
N ILE A 267 -0.78 28.08 -1.49
CA ILE A 267 -1.24 26.69 -1.72
C ILE A 267 -1.32 25.95 -0.38
N ALA A 268 -0.28 26.05 0.46
CA ALA A 268 -0.25 25.41 1.78
C ALA A 268 -1.42 25.88 2.67
N GLU A 269 -1.72 27.18 2.69
CA GLU A 269 -2.86 27.74 3.41
C GLU A 269 -4.20 27.21 2.88
N ALA A 270 -4.36 27.12 1.56
CA ALA A 270 -5.59 26.64 0.94
C ALA A 270 -5.86 25.15 1.22
N VAL A 271 -4.82 24.32 1.27
CA VAL A 271 -4.97 22.86 1.49
C VAL A 271 -5.01 22.48 2.96
N ARG A 272 -4.48 23.31 3.88
CA ARG A 272 -4.39 22.97 5.30
C ARG A 272 -5.71 22.48 5.92
N PRO A 273 -6.88 23.12 5.69
CA PRO A 273 -8.16 22.65 6.23
C PRO A 273 -8.58 21.26 5.74
N VAL A 274 -8.09 20.82 4.58
CA VAL A 274 -8.33 19.46 4.06
C VAL A 274 -7.55 18.44 4.88
N PHE A 275 -6.28 18.71 5.18
CA PHE A 275 -5.44 17.84 6.01
C PHE A 275 -6.02 17.71 7.43
N ASP A 276 -6.41 18.83 8.04
CA ASP A 276 -6.99 18.82 9.39
C ASP A 276 -8.27 17.97 9.44
N ARG A 277 -9.14 18.11 8.44
CA ARG A 277 -10.36 17.30 8.35
C ARG A 277 -10.07 15.81 8.18
N ILE A 278 -9.08 15.45 7.35
CA ILE A 278 -8.72 14.05 7.15
C ILE A 278 -8.16 13.46 8.45
N VAL A 279 -7.31 14.20 9.17
CA VAL A 279 -6.79 13.75 10.48
C VAL A 279 -7.93 13.47 11.46
N ASP A 280 -8.87 14.41 11.59
CA ASP A 280 -10.03 14.25 12.47
C ASP A 280 -10.90 13.04 12.07
N ASP A 281 -11.22 12.92 10.78
CA ASP A 281 -12.07 11.88 10.21
C ASP A 281 -11.47 10.47 10.31
N VAL A 282 -10.15 10.37 10.12
CA VAL A 282 -9.40 9.10 10.23
C VAL A 282 -9.18 8.72 11.68
N THR A 283 -8.89 9.67 12.55
CA THR A 283 -8.73 9.44 13.99
C THR A 283 -10.05 9.05 14.67
N ALA A 284 -11.17 9.62 14.21
CA ALA A 284 -12.51 9.26 14.69
C ALA A 284 -13.00 7.90 14.17
N GLY A 285 -12.35 7.31 13.16
CA GLY A 285 -12.80 6.08 12.49
C GLY A 285 -13.96 6.27 11.51
N ASP A 286 -14.35 7.52 11.25
CA ASP A 286 -15.46 7.86 10.36
C ASP A 286 -15.14 7.51 8.89
N PHE A 287 -13.88 7.67 8.47
CA PHE A 287 -13.42 7.17 7.17
C PHE A 287 -13.63 5.66 7.04
N ALA A 288 -13.17 4.90 8.03
CA ALA A 288 -13.22 3.44 8.02
C ALA A 288 -14.66 2.93 7.96
N ALA A 289 -15.55 3.51 8.78
CA ALA A 289 -16.97 3.17 8.78
C ALA A 289 -17.62 3.42 7.41
N ARG A 290 -17.35 4.58 6.78
CA ARG A 290 -17.90 4.87 5.44
C ARG A 290 -17.32 3.96 4.37
N TRP A 291 -16.03 3.61 4.47
CA TRP A 291 -15.39 2.74 3.49
C TRP A 291 -15.95 1.32 3.53
N VAL A 292 -16.10 0.75 4.72
CA VAL A 292 -16.74 -0.57 4.92
C VAL A 292 -18.20 -0.53 4.46
N ALA A 293 -18.95 0.54 4.77
CA ALA A 293 -20.33 0.66 4.32
C ALA A 293 -20.47 0.70 2.77
N ASP A 294 -19.57 1.39 2.06
CA ASP A 294 -19.58 1.34 0.59
C ASP A 294 -19.25 -0.07 0.08
N TYR A 295 -18.31 -0.78 0.71
CA TYR A 295 -17.99 -2.16 0.39
C TYR A 295 -19.19 -3.09 0.48
N GLU A 296 -19.88 -3.08 1.61
CA GLU A 296 -21.07 -3.88 1.86
C GLU A 296 -22.23 -3.52 0.91
N ALA A 297 -22.31 -2.27 0.48
CA ALA A 297 -23.23 -1.80 -0.56
C ALA A 297 -22.79 -2.14 -2.00
N GLY A 298 -21.79 -3.00 -2.17
CA GLY A 298 -21.31 -3.42 -3.50
C GLY A 298 -20.44 -2.37 -4.20
N ARG A 299 -19.79 -1.48 -3.43
CA ARG A 299 -18.85 -0.43 -3.87
C ARG A 299 -19.48 0.60 -4.80
N ALA A 300 -20.72 0.99 -4.51
CA ALA A 300 -21.51 1.84 -5.41
C ALA A 300 -20.87 3.23 -5.59
N TRP A 301 -20.46 3.85 -4.50
CA TRP A 301 -19.81 5.16 -4.52
C TRP A 301 -18.46 5.10 -5.23
N LEU A 302 -17.61 4.11 -4.90
CA LEU A 302 -16.30 3.97 -5.52
C LEU A 302 -16.40 3.71 -7.04
N LYS A 303 -17.36 2.89 -7.48
CA LYS A 303 -17.60 2.65 -8.92
C LYS A 303 -17.98 3.94 -9.64
N GLN A 304 -18.84 4.77 -9.04
CA GLN A 304 -19.19 6.07 -9.61
C GLN A 304 -18.01 7.04 -9.64
N ALA A 305 -17.21 7.09 -8.56
CA ALA A 305 -16.00 7.91 -8.52
C ALA A 305 -15.00 7.53 -9.61
N ARG A 306 -14.78 6.22 -9.84
CA ARG A 306 -13.95 5.71 -10.93
C ARG A 306 -14.50 6.08 -12.30
N ALA A 307 -15.80 5.97 -12.52
CA ALA A 307 -16.42 6.36 -13.79
C ALA A 307 -16.25 7.86 -14.08
N ARG A 308 -16.41 8.73 -13.05
CA ARG A 308 -16.14 10.17 -13.19
C ARG A 308 -14.68 10.45 -13.51
N ALA A 309 -13.75 9.80 -12.81
CA ALA A 309 -12.32 9.97 -13.04
C ALA A 309 -11.91 9.57 -14.47
N ALA A 310 -12.43 8.43 -14.95
CA ALA A 310 -12.16 7.91 -16.30
C ALA A 310 -12.76 8.77 -17.42
N ALA A 311 -13.83 9.52 -17.14
CA ALA A 311 -14.50 10.37 -18.12
C ALA A 311 -13.86 11.77 -18.29
N HIS A 312 -12.85 12.11 -17.49
CA HIS A 312 -12.21 13.41 -17.58
C HIS A 312 -11.30 13.49 -18.81
N SER A 313 -11.38 14.61 -19.54
CA SER A 313 -10.64 14.86 -20.79
C SER A 313 -9.12 14.66 -20.72
N LEU A 314 -8.49 14.80 -19.55
CA LEU A 314 -7.04 14.55 -19.42
C LEU A 314 -6.69 13.09 -19.73
N GLU A 315 -7.60 12.14 -19.49
CA GLU A 315 -7.34 10.71 -19.67
C GLU A 315 -7.17 10.34 -21.14
N ASP A 316 -7.96 10.94 -22.03
CA ASP A 316 -7.87 10.71 -23.47
C ASP A 316 -6.54 11.24 -24.03
N VAL A 317 -6.17 12.47 -23.64
CA VAL A 317 -4.88 13.08 -24.01
C VAL A 317 -3.70 12.26 -23.47
N GLY A 318 -3.80 11.84 -22.21
CA GLY A 318 -2.77 11.02 -21.58
C GLY A 318 -2.59 9.67 -22.25
N ARG A 319 -3.67 9.01 -22.65
CA ARG A 319 -3.64 7.74 -23.38
C ARG A 319 -2.95 7.89 -24.73
N GLU A 320 -3.30 8.92 -25.50
CA GLU A 320 -2.65 9.23 -26.77
C GLU A 320 -1.15 9.46 -26.57
N LEU A 321 -0.77 10.32 -25.63
CA LEU A 321 0.62 10.69 -25.41
C LEU A 321 1.47 9.50 -24.93
N ARG A 322 0.96 8.70 -23.98
CA ARG A 322 1.66 7.49 -23.50
C ARG A 322 1.85 6.47 -24.63
N GLY A 323 0.87 6.34 -25.54
CA GLY A 323 0.99 5.50 -26.73
C GLY A 323 2.09 5.96 -27.70
N LEU A 324 2.24 7.27 -27.89
CA LEU A 324 3.29 7.84 -28.76
C LEU A 324 4.69 7.68 -28.19
N LEU A 325 4.84 7.79 -26.86
CA LEU A 325 6.13 7.71 -26.17
C LEU A 325 6.61 6.27 -25.92
N GLY A 326 5.95 5.26 -26.52
CA GLY A 326 6.29 3.86 -26.32
C GLY A 326 6.00 3.37 -24.89
N GLY A 327 5.10 4.05 -24.16
CA GLY A 327 4.61 3.59 -22.89
C GLY A 327 4.00 2.20 -23.07
N ARG A 328 4.57 1.20 -22.38
CA ARG A 328 4.01 -0.15 -22.32
C ARG A 328 2.67 -0.03 -21.60
N GLY A 329 1.59 0.11 -22.36
CA GLY A 329 0.24 -0.05 -21.86
C GLY A 329 0.08 -1.52 -21.49
N GLU A 330 0.03 -1.82 -20.20
CA GLU A 330 -0.79 -2.93 -19.74
C GLU A 330 -2.07 -2.27 -19.23
N ASP A 331 -3.16 -2.57 -19.93
CA ASP A 331 -4.54 -2.18 -19.60
C ASP A 331 -5.01 -2.79 -18.27
#